data_AF-A0A4Q3VEL6-F1
#
_entry.id   AF-A0A4Q3VEL6-F1
#
_cell.length_a   1.000
_cell.length_b   1.000
_cell.length_c   1.000
_cell.angle_alpha   90.00
_cell.angle_beta   90.00
_cell.angle_gamma   90.00
#
_symmetry.space_group_name_H-M   'P 1'
#
loop_
_entity.id
_entity.type
_entity.pdbx_description
1 polymer ?
#
loop_
_entity_poly.entity_id
_entity_poly.type
_entity_poly.pdbx_seq_one_letter_code
_entity_poly.pdbx_strand_id
1 'polypeptide(L)'
;MRILSVVALLAASFASPAFAQSNCVGSANFKTCTDQSGNSYSVSRFGNSTQVQGNNPSTGSTWSQSSTTLGNNTYTNGTAANGKPWNQTTSTFGNTTSTYGTDSNGQSFSKTCSRIGTTTSCY
;
A
#
# COMPACT_ATOMS: atom_id res chain seq x y z
N MET A 1 -60.51 12.73 15.20
CA MET A 1 -60.20 12.39 13.79
C MET A 1 -59.02 13.27 13.39
N ARG A 2 -57.78 12.88 13.74
CA ARG A 2 -56.70 12.43 12.81
C ARG A 2 -56.66 13.32 11.55
N ILE A 3 -55.60 14.10 11.34
CA ILE A 3 -54.36 13.63 10.71
C ILE A 3 -53.15 14.45 11.20
N LEU A 4 -52.11 13.77 11.68
CA LEU A 4 -50.75 14.31 11.83
C LEU A 4 -50.08 14.36 10.45
N SER A 5 -49.48 15.50 10.10
CA SER A 5 -48.57 15.59 8.96
C SER A 5 -47.18 15.94 9.47
N VAL A 6 -46.39 14.91 9.75
CA VAL A 6 -44.95 15.03 10.03
C VAL A 6 -44.25 15.10 8.67
N VAL A 7 -43.79 16.29 8.30
CA VAL A 7 -42.90 16.47 7.15
C VAL A 7 -41.50 16.10 7.61
N ALA A 8 -41.10 14.85 7.38
CA ALA A 8 -39.74 14.39 7.58
C ALA A 8 -38.87 14.90 6.42
N LEU A 9 -38.11 15.97 6.67
CA LEU A 9 -37.02 16.40 5.81
C LEU A 9 -35.89 15.36 5.91
N LEU A 10 -35.81 14.46 4.92
CA LEU A 10 -34.62 13.64 4.67
C LEU A 10 -33.49 14.57 4.23
N ALA A 11 -32.61 14.93 5.17
CA ALA A 11 -31.29 15.47 4.83
C ALA A 11 -30.46 14.32 4.24
N ALA A 12 -30.32 14.29 2.91
CA ALA A 12 -29.39 13.40 2.23
C ALA A 12 -27.95 13.82 2.59
N SER A 13 -27.37 13.18 3.60
CA SER A 13 -25.95 13.28 3.89
C SER A 13 -25.17 12.63 2.74
N PHE A 14 -24.62 13.47 1.86
CA PHE A 14 -23.58 13.05 0.92
C PHE A 14 -22.32 12.73 1.72
N ALA A 15 -22.19 11.46 2.14
CA ALA A 15 -20.93 10.93 2.62
C ALA A 15 -20.02 10.73 1.40
N SER A 16 -19.21 11.74 1.08
CA SER A 16 -18.10 11.59 0.14
C SER A 16 -17.18 10.47 0.66
N PRO A 17 -16.83 9.45 -0.15
CA PRO A 17 -15.83 8.50 0.26
C PRO A 17 -14.51 9.26 0.42
N ALA A 18 -14.00 9.33 1.65
CA ALA A 18 -12.67 9.80 1.93
C ALA A 18 -11.69 8.80 1.29
N PHE A 19 -11.35 9.02 0.03
CA PHE A 19 -10.18 8.39 -0.56
C PHE A 19 -9.01 8.79 0.33
N ALA A 20 -8.31 7.80 0.88
CA ALA A 20 -7.06 7.99 1.58
C ALA A 20 -6.03 8.56 0.59
N GLN A 21 -6.06 9.86 0.38
CA GLN A 21 -5.09 10.57 -0.43
C GLN A 21 -3.82 10.68 0.40
N SER A 22 -2.86 9.80 0.16
CA SER A 22 -1.50 10.08 0.59
C SER A 22 -1.05 11.35 -0.13
N ASN A 23 -0.68 12.38 0.63
CA ASN A 23 -0.25 13.64 0.04
C ASN A 23 1.20 13.46 -0.41
N CYS A 24 1.42 13.31 -1.72
CA CYS A 24 2.74 13.10 -2.31
C CYS A 24 3.20 14.35 -3.05
N VAL A 25 4.40 14.83 -2.74
CA VAL A 25 5.04 15.96 -3.39
C VAL A 25 6.33 15.49 -4.06
N GLY A 26 6.56 15.90 -5.31
CA GLY A 26 7.80 15.63 -6.02
C GLY A 26 7.60 15.34 -7.51
N SER A 27 8.59 14.68 -8.09
CA SER A 27 8.63 14.26 -9.49
C SER A 27 8.23 12.80 -9.68
N ALA A 28 8.22 12.33 -10.93
CA ALA A 28 7.98 10.93 -11.25
C ALA A 28 9.03 9.98 -10.62
N ASN A 29 10.29 10.43 -10.59
CA ASN A 29 11.43 9.62 -10.13
C ASN A 29 11.74 9.81 -8.64
N PHE A 30 11.39 10.95 -8.06
CA PHE A 30 11.60 11.20 -6.64
C PHE A 30 10.40 11.92 -6.05
N LYS A 31 9.76 11.33 -5.06
CA LYS A 31 8.63 11.94 -4.34
C LYS A 31 8.65 11.57 -2.88
N THR A 32 8.14 12.48 -2.06
CA THR A 32 7.90 12.27 -0.64
C THR A 32 6.41 12.31 -0.38
N CYS A 33 5.93 11.34 0.37
CA CYS A 33 4.52 11.12 0.63
C CYS A 33 4.27 11.07 2.14
N THR A 34 3.12 11.57 2.56
CA THR A 34 2.61 11.39 3.92
C THR A 34 1.28 10.64 3.86
N ASP A 35 1.14 9.58 4.65
CA ASP A 35 -0.11 8.83 4.76
C ASP A 35 -1.03 9.37 5.86
N GLN A 36 -2.25 8.84 5.93
CA GLN A 36 -3.26 9.26 6.91
C GLN A 36 -2.89 8.93 8.36
N SER A 37 -2.02 7.95 8.57
CA SER A 37 -1.50 7.58 9.88
C SER A 37 -0.33 8.47 10.32
N GLY A 38 0.04 9.45 9.49
CA GLY A 38 1.13 10.39 9.74
C GLY A 38 2.52 9.83 9.42
N ASN A 39 2.62 8.65 8.79
CA ASN A 39 3.92 8.16 8.33
C ASN A 39 4.38 9.00 7.14
N SER A 40 5.67 9.33 7.13
CA SER A 40 6.31 10.00 5.99
C SER A 40 7.24 9.01 5.30
N TYR A 41 7.26 9.02 3.97
CA TYR A 41 8.17 8.17 3.21
C TYR A 41 8.59 8.82 1.90
N SER A 42 9.83 8.59 1.50
CA SER A 42 10.37 9.01 0.21
C SER A 42 10.51 7.81 -0.71
N VAL A 43 10.16 8.00 -1.97
CA VAL A 43 10.25 7.01 -3.03
C VAL A 43 11.20 7.54 -4.09
N SER A 44 12.29 6.84 -4.33
CA SER A 44 13.24 7.10 -5.41
C SER A 44 13.18 5.97 -6.44
N ARG A 45 13.13 6.31 -7.73
CA ARG A 45 13.11 5.35 -8.84
C ARG A 45 14.32 5.60 -9.74
N PHE A 46 15.02 4.52 -10.05
CA PHE A 46 16.15 4.52 -10.97
C PHE A 46 16.13 3.25 -11.81
N GLY A 47 15.90 3.38 -13.11
CA GLY A 47 15.73 2.24 -14.01
C GLY A 47 14.61 1.31 -13.53
N ASN A 48 14.94 0.03 -13.36
CA ASN A 48 14.01 -0.99 -12.86
C ASN A 48 14.00 -1.10 -11.32
N SER A 49 14.70 -0.21 -10.62
CA SER A 49 14.81 -0.22 -9.17
C SER A 49 13.99 0.90 -8.54
N THR A 50 13.33 0.56 -7.43
CA THR A 50 12.61 1.51 -6.58
C THR A 50 13.14 1.37 -5.16
N GLN A 51 13.51 2.50 -4.56
CA GLN A 51 13.91 2.63 -3.18
C GLN A 51 12.82 3.36 -2.41
N VAL A 52 12.50 2.86 -1.22
CA VAL A 52 11.57 3.52 -0.30
C VAL A 52 12.21 3.61 1.07
N GLN A 53 12.21 4.81 1.64
CA GLN A 53 12.62 5.06 3.02
C GLN A 53 11.47 5.74 3.74
N GLY A 54 11.03 5.16 4.84
CA GLY A 54 9.91 5.68 5.61
C GLY A 54 10.24 5.83 7.09
N ASN A 55 9.50 6.72 7.73
CA ASN A 55 9.54 6.95 9.15
C ASN A 55 8.15 7.28 9.69
N ASN A 56 7.93 6.94 10.95
CA ASN A 56 6.80 7.40 11.73
C ASN A 56 7.30 8.48 12.70
N PRO A 57 6.99 9.77 12.48
CA PRO A 57 7.44 10.86 13.36
C PRO A 57 6.93 10.75 14.80
N SER A 58 5.77 10.12 15.01
CA SER A 58 5.16 10.00 16.34
C SER A 58 5.84 8.95 17.22
N THR A 59 6.34 7.86 16.62
CA THR A 59 7.05 6.79 17.35
C THR A 59 8.56 6.84 17.19
N GLY A 60 9.08 7.62 16.24
CA GLY A 60 10.50 7.64 15.88
C GLY A 60 10.96 6.41 15.06
N SER A 61 10.05 5.47 14.75
CA SER A 61 10.39 4.25 14.02
C SER A 61 10.73 4.55 12.56
N THR A 62 11.70 3.81 11.99
CA THR A 62 12.10 3.92 10.58
C THR A 62 12.02 2.57 9.90
N TRP A 63 11.80 2.57 8.60
CA TRP A 63 11.81 1.37 7.77
C TRP A 63 12.33 1.72 6.38
N SER A 64 12.81 0.71 5.66
CA SER A 64 13.24 0.91 4.28
C SER A 64 13.03 -0.34 3.46
N GLN A 65 12.93 -0.18 2.14
CA GLN A 65 12.92 -1.28 1.20
C GLN A 65 13.53 -0.87 -0.14
N SER A 66 14.09 -1.87 -0.81
CA SER A 66 14.60 -1.82 -2.17
C SER A 66 13.88 -2.87 -2.99
N SER A 67 13.29 -2.45 -4.10
CA SER A 67 12.66 -3.34 -5.08
C SER A 67 13.38 -3.25 -6.41
N THR A 68 13.63 -4.38 -7.06
CA THR A 68 14.18 -4.44 -8.43
C THR A 68 13.33 -5.38 -9.27
N THR A 69 12.85 -4.88 -10.40
CA THR A 69 12.04 -5.66 -11.34
C THR A 69 12.90 -6.20 -12.48
N LEU A 70 12.87 -7.52 -12.68
CA LEU A 70 13.54 -8.22 -13.77
C LEU A 70 12.53 -9.13 -14.48
N GLY A 71 12.16 -8.76 -15.70
CA GLY A 71 11.09 -9.43 -16.44
C GLY A 71 9.77 -9.37 -15.67
N ASN A 72 9.20 -10.54 -15.40
CA ASN A 72 7.93 -10.69 -14.69
C ASN A 72 8.07 -10.74 -13.15
N ASN A 73 9.31 -10.69 -12.64
CA ASN A 73 9.61 -10.83 -11.23
C ASN A 73 10.04 -9.48 -10.64
N THR A 74 9.54 -9.16 -9.45
CA THR A 74 10.01 -8.05 -8.63
C THR A 74 10.55 -8.61 -7.32
N TYR A 75 11.84 -8.39 -7.09
CA TYR A 75 12.53 -8.78 -5.87
C TYR A 75 12.55 -7.61 -4.93
N THR A 76 12.05 -7.78 -3.72
CA THR A 76 12.01 -6.73 -2.70
C THR A 76 12.70 -7.20 -1.44
N ASN A 77 13.61 -6.39 -0.93
CA ASN A 77 14.26 -6.59 0.36
C ASN A 77 14.04 -5.34 1.21
N GLY A 78 13.86 -5.51 2.51
CA GLY A 78 13.66 -4.36 3.39
C GLY A 78 14.03 -4.62 4.83
N THR A 79 13.95 -3.55 5.60
CA THR A 79 14.13 -3.53 7.05
C THR A 79 12.87 -2.95 7.66
N ALA A 80 12.23 -3.71 8.55
CA ALA A 80 11.02 -3.29 9.24
C ALA A 80 11.33 -2.32 10.39
N ALA A 81 10.28 -1.74 10.98
CA ALA A 81 10.38 -0.81 12.10
C ALA A 81 11.13 -1.35 13.34
N ASN A 82 11.16 -2.66 13.51
CA ASN A 82 11.91 -3.36 14.56
C ASN A 82 13.39 -3.60 14.22
N GLY A 83 13.89 -3.05 13.11
CA GLY A 83 15.26 -3.20 12.63
C GLY A 83 15.57 -4.55 11.97
N LYS A 84 14.60 -5.47 11.90
CA LYS A 84 14.83 -6.81 11.34
C LYS A 84 14.60 -6.84 9.82
N PRO A 85 15.41 -7.62 9.09
CA PRO A 85 15.28 -7.75 7.65
C PRO A 85 14.05 -8.59 7.28
N TRP A 86 13.51 -8.33 6.10
CA TRP A 86 12.49 -9.15 5.45
C TRP A 86 12.74 -9.14 3.94
N ASN A 87 12.17 -10.11 3.24
CA ASN A 87 12.25 -10.17 1.78
C ASN A 87 10.95 -10.72 1.19
N GLN A 88 10.70 -10.37 -0.07
CA GLN A 88 9.68 -11.02 -0.88
C GLN A 88 10.04 -11.00 -2.36
N THR A 89 9.52 -11.97 -3.08
CA THR A 89 9.49 -12.00 -4.53
C THR A 89 8.04 -11.98 -4.99
N THR A 90 7.75 -11.06 -5.90
CA THR A 90 6.45 -10.97 -6.58
C THR A 90 6.61 -11.33 -8.04
N SER A 91 5.92 -12.37 -8.49
CA SER A 91 5.90 -12.84 -9.87
C SER A 91 4.53 -12.59 -10.48
N THR A 92 4.48 -11.92 -11.62
CA THR A 92 3.24 -11.62 -12.34
C THR A 92 3.19 -12.37 -13.66
N PHE A 93 2.17 -13.21 -13.85
CA PHE A 93 1.94 -13.93 -15.10
C PHE A 93 0.48 -13.80 -15.53
N GLY A 94 0.26 -13.12 -16.67
CA GLY A 94 -1.07 -12.79 -17.15
C GLY A 94 -1.84 -11.96 -16.12
N ASN A 95 -2.97 -12.49 -15.65
CA ASN A 95 -3.79 -11.85 -14.63
C ASN A 95 -3.52 -12.37 -13.20
N THR A 96 -2.51 -13.21 -13.01
CA THR A 96 -2.16 -13.79 -11.71
C THR A 96 -0.86 -13.17 -11.20
N THR A 97 -0.85 -12.80 -9.92
CA THR A 97 0.30 -12.29 -9.18
C THR A 97 0.53 -13.17 -7.97
N SER A 98 1.67 -13.84 -7.91
CA SER A 98 2.09 -14.62 -6.75
C SER A 98 3.19 -13.87 -6.01
N THR A 99 3.05 -13.72 -4.70
CA THR A 99 4.01 -13.06 -3.83
C THR A 99 4.37 -13.99 -2.68
N TYR A 100 5.65 -14.20 -2.45
CA TYR A 100 6.13 -15.07 -1.38
C TYR A 100 7.44 -14.54 -0.81
N GLY A 101 7.75 -14.89 0.43
CA GLY A 101 8.92 -14.35 1.11
C GLY A 101 9.02 -14.73 2.57
N THR A 102 9.84 -13.98 3.30
CA THR A 102 10.04 -14.12 4.74
C THR A 102 9.82 -12.78 5.39
N ASP A 103 8.96 -12.74 6.41
CA ASP A 103 8.67 -11.54 7.18
C ASP A 103 9.81 -11.18 8.16
N SER A 104 9.67 -10.04 8.84
CA SER A 104 10.67 -9.58 9.82
C SER A 104 10.78 -10.44 11.09
N ASN A 105 9.89 -11.41 11.27
CA ASN A 105 9.91 -12.38 12.37
C ASN A 105 10.55 -13.71 11.94
N GLY A 106 10.96 -13.85 10.68
CA GLY A 106 11.51 -15.09 10.12
C GLY A 106 10.45 -16.08 9.65
N GLN A 107 9.18 -15.68 9.60
CA GLN A 107 8.09 -16.54 9.14
C GLN A 107 7.94 -16.44 7.62
N SER A 108 7.88 -17.59 6.96
CA SER A 108 7.61 -17.65 5.54
C SER A 108 6.13 -17.37 5.27
N PHE A 109 5.86 -16.65 4.18
CA PHE A 109 4.51 -16.40 3.70
C PHE A 109 4.42 -16.57 2.19
N SER A 110 3.20 -16.80 1.72
CA SER A 110 2.86 -16.82 0.30
C SER A 110 1.43 -16.31 0.14
N LYS A 111 1.19 -15.61 -0.96
CA LYS A 111 -0.11 -15.07 -1.35
C LYS A 111 -0.21 -15.07 -2.86
N THR A 112 -1.28 -15.61 -3.41
CA THR A 112 -1.55 -15.52 -4.85
C THR A 112 -2.85 -14.76 -5.07
N CYS A 113 -2.78 -13.74 -5.92
CA CYS A 113 -3.92 -12.94 -6.34
C CYS A 113 -4.18 -13.16 -7.83
N SER A 114 -5.41 -13.47 -8.20
CA SER A 114 -5.84 -13.57 -9.59
C SER A 114 -6.89 -12.51 -9.87
N ARG A 115 -6.80 -11.87 -11.03
CA ARG A 115 -7.75 -10.86 -11.49
C ARG A 115 -8.62 -11.39 -12.63
N ILE A 116 -9.93 -11.32 -12.46
CA ILE A 116 -10.92 -11.68 -13.49
C ILE A 116 -11.79 -10.45 -13.73
N GLY A 117 -11.58 -9.79 -14.87
CA GLY A 117 -12.21 -8.49 -15.17
C GLY A 117 -11.74 -7.40 -14.19
N THR A 118 -12.68 -6.87 -13.41
CA THR A 118 -12.43 -5.87 -12.36
C THR A 118 -12.29 -6.48 -10.97
N THR A 119 -12.53 -7.78 -10.82
CA THR A 119 -12.48 -8.47 -9.53
C THR A 119 -11.09 -9.06 -9.29
N THR A 120 -10.51 -8.78 -8.13
CA THR A 120 -9.25 -9.40 -7.67
C THR A 120 -9.56 -10.32 -6.49
N SER A 121 -9.21 -11.59 -6.61
CA SER A 121 -9.34 -12.59 -5.55
C SER A 121 -7.96 -13.04 -5.11
N CYS A 122 -7.70 -13.06 -3.81
CA CYS A 122 -6.42 -13.51 -3.25
C CYS A 122 -6.62 -14.65 -2.25
N TYR A 123 -5.69 -15.59 -2.23
CA TYR A 123 -5.62 -16.72 -1.30
C TYR A 123 -4.18 -17.03 -0.91
#